data_AF-A0A5M2ZGA0-F1
#
_entry.id   AF-A0A5M2ZGA0-F1
#
_cell.length_a   1.000
_cell.length_b   1.000
_cell.length_c   1.000
_cell.angle_alpha   90.00
_cell.angle_beta   90.00
_cell.angle_gamma   90.00
#
_symmetry.space_group_name_H-M   'P 1'
#
loop_
_entity.id
_entity.type
_entity.pdbx_description
1 polymer ?
#
loop_
_entity_poly.entity_id
_entity_poly.type
_entity_poly.pdbx_seq_one_letter_code
_entity_poly.pdbx_strand_id
1 'polypeptide(L)'
;MKTINSVDTKEFLNHQVANLNVFTVKIHQIHWYMRGHNFFTLHEKMDDLYSEFGEQMDEVAERLLAIGGSPFSTLKEFLENASVEEAPYTRPKTMDQLMEDLVGTLELLRDEYQQGIELTDKEGDNVTNDMLIAFKASIDKHIWMFKAFLGKAPLE
;
A
#
# COMPACT_ATOMS: atom_id res chain seq x y z
N MET A 1 -10.60 11.57 -4.51
CA MET A 1 -9.37 10.89 -4.96
C MET A 1 -8.56 11.85 -5.79
N LYS A 2 -7.31 12.11 -5.41
CA LYS A 2 -6.34 12.77 -6.31
C LYS A 2 -6.08 11.77 -7.45
N THR A 3 -6.48 12.07 -8.67
CA THR A 3 -6.13 11.26 -9.84
C THR A 3 -4.66 11.50 -10.16
N ILE A 4 -3.86 10.44 -10.22
CA ILE A 4 -2.43 10.54 -10.52
C ILE A 4 -2.25 10.72 -12.03
N ASN A 5 -1.55 11.77 -12.43
CA ASN A 5 -1.04 11.99 -13.78
C ASN A 5 0.50 11.87 -13.73
N SER A 6 1.04 10.77 -13.22
CA SER A 6 2.49 10.54 -13.25
C SER A 6 2.94 10.52 -14.71
N VAL A 7 3.92 11.36 -15.02
CA VAL A 7 4.38 11.59 -16.39
C VAL A 7 5.35 10.50 -16.83
N ASP A 8 6.10 9.94 -15.88
CA ASP A 8 7.08 8.87 -16.12
C ASP A 8 7.20 7.87 -14.96
N THR A 9 7.94 6.77 -15.19
CA THR A 9 8.17 5.71 -14.18
C THR A 9 8.78 6.25 -12.88
N LYS A 10 9.65 7.27 -12.94
CA LYS A 10 10.33 7.78 -11.73
C LYS A 10 9.35 8.50 -10.82
N GLU A 11 8.52 9.36 -11.38
CA GLU A 11 7.47 10.06 -10.64
C GLU A 11 6.49 9.06 -10.01
N PHE A 12 6.10 8.03 -10.76
CA PHE A 12 5.23 6.97 -10.25
C PHE A 12 5.86 6.22 -9.08
N LEU A 13 7.10 5.73 -9.21
CA LEU A 13 7.76 5.02 -8.11
C LEU A 13 7.93 5.90 -6.87
N ASN A 14 8.26 7.17 -7.05
CA ASN A 14 8.42 8.08 -5.92
C ASN A 14 7.09 8.34 -5.19
N HIS A 15 5.99 8.43 -5.94
CA HIS A 15 4.65 8.45 -5.36
C HIS A 15 4.36 7.19 -4.54
N GLN A 16 4.76 6.02 -5.03
CA GLN A 16 4.58 4.76 -4.29
C GLN A 16 5.47 4.67 -3.04
N VAL A 17 6.68 5.24 -3.03
CA VAL A 17 7.49 5.39 -1.80
C VAL A 17 6.69 6.14 -0.73
N ALA A 18 6.04 7.25 -1.11
CA ALA A 18 5.22 8.03 -0.18
C ALA A 18 4.00 7.23 0.34
N ASN A 19 3.26 6.58 -0.56
CA ASN A 19 2.11 5.76 -0.21
C ASN A 19 2.45 4.63 0.78
N LEU A 20 3.52 3.88 0.49
CA LEU A 20 3.91 2.73 1.33
C LEU A 20 4.37 3.18 2.72
N ASN A 21 5.03 4.34 2.83
CA ASN A 21 5.35 4.93 4.13
C ASN A 21 4.09 5.26 4.95
N VAL A 22 3.10 5.92 4.35
CA VAL A 22 1.83 6.22 5.07
C VAL A 22 1.09 4.92 5.39
N PHE A 23 1.10 3.95 4.48
CA PHE A 23 0.39 2.69 4.67
C PHE A 23 0.99 1.84 5.80
N THR A 24 2.31 1.72 5.90
CA THR A 24 2.95 0.99 7.01
C THR A 24 2.64 1.63 8.38
N VAL A 25 2.55 2.96 8.46
CA VAL A 25 2.09 3.65 9.68
C VAL A 25 0.60 3.35 9.97
N LYS A 26 -0.25 3.30 8.95
CA LYS A 26 -1.66 2.90 9.10
C LYS A 26 -1.78 1.45 9.59
N ILE A 27 -0.96 0.53 9.10
CA ILE A 27 -0.89 -0.87 9.58
C ILE A 27 -0.54 -0.90 11.08
N HIS A 28 0.45 -0.12 11.51
CA HIS A 28 0.76 0.02 12.94
C HIS A 28 -0.40 0.60 13.76
N GLN A 29 -1.13 1.60 13.23
CA GLN A 29 -2.32 2.11 13.91
C GLN A 29 -3.35 1.00 14.14
N ILE A 30 -3.61 0.17 13.12
CA ILE A 30 -4.52 -0.98 13.24
C ILE A 30 -3.97 -1.98 14.27
N HIS A 31 -2.69 -2.35 14.17
CA HIS A 31 -1.99 -3.26 15.08
C HIS A 31 -2.10 -2.85 16.55
N TRP A 32 -1.86 -1.56 16.88
CA TRP A 32 -1.88 -1.08 18.27
C TRP A 32 -3.29 -0.87 18.82
N TYR A 33 -4.23 -0.39 18.01
CA TYR A 33 -5.54 0.04 18.51
C TYR A 33 -6.64 -1.01 18.39
N MET A 34 -6.41 -2.12 17.67
CA MET A 34 -7.41 -3.17 17.54
C MET A 34 -7.77 -3.84 18.87
N ARG A 35 -9.04 -4.22 19.01
CA ARG A 35 -9.58 -4.99 20.14
C ARG A 35 -10.68 -5.91 19.62
N GLY A 36 -10.92 -7.01 20.33
CA GLY A 36 -11.99 -7.96 20.01
C GLY A 36 -11.52 -9.40 20.01
N HIS A 37 -12.42 -10.34 19.69
CA HIS A 37 -12.14 -11.77 19.79
C HIS A 37 -11.05 -12.26 18.82
N ASN A 38 -10.83 -11.57 17.70
CA ASN A 38 -9.82 -11.90 16.71
C ASN A 38 -8.45 -11.24 16.99
N PHE A 39 -8.28 -10.58 18.15
CA PHE A 39 -7.11 -9.76 18.46
C PHE A 39 -5.79 -10.47 18.21
N PHE A 40 -5.54 -11.63 18.83
CA PHE A 40 -4.24 -12.29 18.72
C PHE A 40 -3.87 -12.64 17.28
N THR A 41 -4.82 -13.12 16.49
CA THR A 41 -4.57 -13.48 15.08
C THR A 41 -4.33 -12.26 14.21
N LEU A 42 -5.17 -11.22 14.32
CA LEU A 42 -5.03 -10.05 13.45
C LEU A 42 -3.90 -9.12 13.89
N HIS A 43 -3.56 -9.11 15.18
CA HIS A 43 -2.44 -8.34 15.71
C HIS A 43 -1.11 -8.86 15.13
N GLU A 44 -0.89 -10.17 15.19
CA GLU A 44 0.25 -10.83 14.53
C GLU A 44 0.19 -10.62 13.01
N LYS A 45 -1.01 -10.73 12.41
CA LYS A 45 -1.14 -10.54 10.96
C LYS A 45 -0.75 -9.13 10.49
N MET A 46 -0.94 -8.10 11.31
CA MET A 46 -0.50 -6.76 10.96
C MET A 46 1.04 -6.64 10.96
N ASP A 47 1.77 -7.38 11.81
CA ASP A 47 3.24 -7.39 11.78
C ASP A 47 3.78 -8.05 10.50
N ASP A 48 3.12 -9.12 10.04
CA ASP A 48 3.43 -9.73 8.73
C ASP A 48 3.29 -8.69 7.61
N LEU A 49 2.17 -7.97 7.58
CA LEU A 49 1.91 -6.95 6.56
C LEU A 49 2.87 -5.77 6.68
N TYR A 50 3.19 -5.35 7.90
CA TYR A 50 4.15 -4.27 8.13
C TYR A 50 5.51 -4.62 7.53
N SER A 51 5.97 -5.85 7.75
CA SER A 51 7.22 -6.33 7.18
C SER A 51 7.16 -6.44 5.66
N GLU A 52 6.07 -7.00 5.11
CA GLU A 52 5.88 -7.13 3.67
C GLU A 52 5.85 -5.78 2.94
N PHE A 53 5.04 -4.82 3.40
CA PHE A 53 4.94 -3.51 2.76
C PHE A 53 6.14 -2.61 3.06
N GLY A 54 6.87 -2.85 4.16
CA GLY A 54 8.16 -2.25 4.42
C GLY A 54 9.23 -2.71 3.42
N GLU A 55 9.25 -4.00 3.08
CA GLU A 55 10.14 -4.53 2.04
C GLU A 55 9.77 -4.00 0.65
N GLN A 56 8.47 -3.96 0.30
CA GLN A 56 8.02 -3.37 -0.96
C GLN A 56 8.45 -1.90 -1.09
N MET A 57 8.39 -1.14 0.01
CA MET A 57 8.83 0.26 0.03
C MET A 57 10.32 0.38 -0.28
N ASP A 58 11.15 -0.48 0.31
CA ASP A 58 12.60 -0.49 0.08
C ASP A 58 12.92 -0.83 -1.38
N GLU A 59 12.35 -1.92 -1.90
CA GLU A 59 12.50 -2.34 -3.30
C GLU A 59 12.05 -1.24 -4.29
N VAL A 60 10.94 -0.54 -4.03
CA VAL A 60 10.49 0.60 -4.85
C VAL A 60 11.50 1.75 -4.80
N ALA A 61 12.00 2.10 -3.61
CA ALA A 61 12.95 3.20 -3.43
C ALA A 61 14.31 2.88 -4.07
N GLU A 62 14.81 1.66 -3.90
CA GLU A 62 16.05 1.20 -4.52
C GLU A 62 15.91 1.05 -6.04
N ARG A 63 14.75 0.59 -6.53
CA ARG A 63 14.48 0.57 -7.98
C ARG A 63 14.51 1.98 -8.56
N LEU A 64 13.90 2.95 -7.87
CA LEU A 64 13.95 4.36 -8.26
C LEU A 64 15.38 4.90 -8.31
N LEU A 65 16.21 4.58 -7.31
CA LEU A 65 17.65 4.92 -7.33
C LEU A 65 18.36 4.27 -8.52
N ALA A 66 18.10 2.99 -8.79
CA ALA A 66 18.74 2.23 -9.87
C ALA A 66 18.44 2.78 -11.28
N ILE A 67 17.30 3.46 -11.48
CA ILE A 67 16.97 4.16 -12.73
C ILE A 67 17.37 5.65 -12.71
N GLY A 68 18.07 6.09 -11.67
CA GLY A 68 18.59 7.45 -11.54
C GLY A 68 17.54 8.48 -11.09
N GLY A 69 16.59 8.06 -10.25
CA GLY A 69 15.73 8.95 -9.47
C GLY A 69 16.26 9.16 -8.05
N SER A 70 15.49 9.90 -7.24
CA SER A 70 15.79 10.19 -5.84
C SER A 70 14.53 10.00 -4.99
N PRO A 71 14.44 8.95 -4.16
CA PRO A 71 13.24 8.68 -3.37
C PRO A 71 13.01 9.78 -2.34
N PHE A 72 11.74 10.12 -2.12
CA PHE A 72 11.32 10.89 -0.95
C PHE A 72 11.84 10.20 0.31
N SER A 73 12.28 10.99 1.29
CA SER A 73 12.99 10.44 2.45
C SER A 73 12.66 11.16 3.76
N THR A 74 11.62 11.99 3.76
CA THR A 74 11.13 12.70 4.94
C THR A 74 9.63 12.54 5.08
N LEU A 75 9.14 12.56 6.33
CA LEU A 75 7.71 12.44 6.64
C LEU A 75 6.89 13.54 5.93
N LYS A 76 7.43 14.75 5.80
CA LYS A 76 6.78 15.85 5.08
C LYS A 76 6.57 15.51 3.61
N GLU A 77 7.59 14.98 2.94
CA GLU A 77 7.47 14.56 1.54
C GLU A 77 6.45 13.44 1.39
N PHE A 78 6.44 12.45 2.30
CA PHE A 78 5.44 11.38 2.24
C PHE A 78 4.01 11.92 2.35
N LEU A 79 3.75 12.81 3.31
CA LEU A 79 2.42 13.40 3.51
C LEU A 79 1.98 14.33 2.38
N GLU A 80 2.91 15.02 1.73
CA GLU A 80 2.59 15.91 0.61
C GLU A 80 2.24 15.13 -0.67
N ASN A 81 2.84 13.96 -0.86
CA ASN A 81 2.77 13.21 -2.12
C ASN A 81 1.86 11.99 -2.05
N ALA A 82 1.65 11.34 -0.91
CA ALA A 82 0.79 10.16 -0.82
C ALA A 82 -0.66 10.44 -1.25
N SER A 83 -1.25 9.46 -1.93
CA SER A 83 -2.69 9.32 -2.15
C SER A 83 -3.38 8.50 -1.06
N VAL A 84 -2.64 7.65 -0.36
CA VAL A 84 -3.10 6.97 0.87
C VAL A 84 -3.40 8.00 1.94
N GLU A 85 -4.63 7.97 2.48
CA GLU A 85 -5.07 8.89 3.53
C GLU A 85 -4.84 8.32 4.92
N GLU A 86 -4.35 9.15 5.85
CA GLU A 86 -4.28 8.83 7.27
C GLU A 86 -5.23 9.70 8.11
N ALA A 87 -5.65 9.17 9.25
CA ALA A 87 -6.44 9.91 10.24
C ALA A 87 -6.01 9.50 11.65
N PRO A 88 -6.03 10.42 12.62
CA PRO A 88 -5.75 10.07 14.01
C PRO A 88 -6.84 9.15 14.59
N TYR A 89 -6.42 8.16 15.38
CA TYR A 89 -7.35 7.28 16.10
C TYR A 89 -7.93 8.00 17.32
N THR A 90 -9.11 8.61 17.17
CA THR A 90 -9.73 9.44 18.22
C THR A 90 -10.84 8.75 19.00
N ARG A 91 -11.40 7.66 18.48
CA ARG A 91 -12.48 6.90 19.11
C ARG A 91 -12.37 5.41 18.76
N PRO A 92 -12.88 4.51 19.62
CA PRO A 92 -12.87 3.07 19.34
C PRO A 92 -13.54 2.73 18.00
N LYS A 93 -12.90 1.83 17.24
CA LYS A 93 -13.39 1.22 16.00
C LYS A 93 -13.59 -0.28 16.20
N THR A 94 -14.57 -0.86 15.51
CA THR A 94 -14.73 -2.33 15.47
C THR A 94 -13.63 -2.97 14.64
N MET A 95 -13.45 -4.29 14.78
CA MET A 95 -12.50 -5.04 13.94
C MET A 95 -12.83 -4.86 12.45
N ASP A 96 -14.10 -5.01 12.08
CA ASP A 96 -14.55 -4.85 10.70
C ASP A 96 -14.24 -3.45 10.16
N GLN A 97 -14.45 -2.38 10.93
CA GLN A 97 -14.12 -1.02 10.51
C GLN A 97 -12.62 -0.82 10.25
N LEU A 98 -11.75 -1.51 10.99
CA LEU A 98 -10.31 -1.47 10.75
C LEU A 98 -9.93 -2.27 9.50
N MET A 99 -10.55 -3.42 9.29
CA MET A 99 -10.28 -4.26 8.11
C MET A 99 -10.84 -3.63 6.82
N GLU A 100 -11.94 -2.88 6.89
CA GLU A 100 -12.46 -2.14 5.73
C GLU A 100 -11.52 -0.98 5.33
N ASP A 101 -10.91 -0.27 6.30
CA ASP A 101 -9.89 0.76 6.04
C ASP A 101 -8.61 0.15 5.43
N LEU A 102 -8.19 -1.01 5.93
CA LEU A 102 -7.10 -1.79 5.37
C LEU A 102 -7.39 -2.20 3.92
N VAL A 103 -8.56 -2.81 3.68
CA VAL A 103 -8.99 -3.26 2.34
C VAL A 103 -9.10 -2.09 1.37
N GLY A 104 -9.69 -0.96 1.78
CA GLY A 104 -9.79 0.22 0.92
C GLY A 104 -8.42 0.77 0.52
N THR A 105 -7.43 0.70 1.43
CA THR A 105 -6.05 1.09 1.10
C THR A 105 -5.38 0.08 0.17
N LEU A 106 -5.59 -1.23 0.37
CA LEU A 106 -5.09 -2.27 -0.53
C LEU A 106 -5.68 -2.14 -1.94
N GLU A 107 -6.99 -1.87 -2.06
CA GLU A 107 -7.66 -1.65 -3.34
C GLU A 107 -7.11 -0.41 -4.06
N LEU A 108 -6.84 0.68 -3.33
CA LEU A 108 -6.18 1.87 -3.88
C LEU A 108 -4.79 1.51 -4.43
N LEU A 109 -3.95 0.84 -3.64
CA LEU A 109 -2.60 0.44 -4.08
C LEU A 109 -2.64 -0.50 -5.28
N ARG A 110 -3.56 -1.47 -5.30
CA ARG A 110 -3.77 -2.38 -6.45
C ARG A 110 -4.06 -1.60 -7.72
N ASP A 111 -4.97 -0.63 -7.65
CA ASP A 111 -5.42 0.13 -8.80
C ASP A 111 -4.33 1.09 -9.29
N GLU A 112 -3.57 1.69 -8.38
CA GLU A 112 -2.39 2.50 -8.75
C GLU A 112 -1.27 1.63 -9.33
N TYR A 113 -1.00 0.44 -8.78
CA TYR A 113 -0.02 -0.48 -9.37
C TYR A 113 -0.42 -0.93 -10.77
N GLN A 114 -1.72 -1.12 -11.04
CA GLN A 114 -2.19 -1.37 -12.41
C GLN A 114 -1.84 -0.22 -13.36
N GLN A 115 -1.97 1.03 -12.92
CA GLN A 115 -1.54 2.20 -13.71
C GLN A 115 -0.03 2.21 -13.93
N GLY A 116 0.76 1.88 -12.91
CA GLY A 116 2.21 1.77 -13.01
C GLY A 116 2.68 0.67 -13.95
N ILE A 117 1.99 -0.48 -13.98
CA ILE A 117 2.23 -1.59 -14.91
C ILE A 117 2.01 -1.11 -16.36
N GLU A 118 0.88 -0.46 -16.64
CA GLU A 118 0.60 0.08 -17.99
C GLU A 118 1.61 1.16 -18.41
N LEU A 119 2.03 2.01 -17.47
CA LEU A 119 3.04 3.05 -17.70
C LEU A 119 4.41 2.45 -18.02
N THR A 120 4.87 1.51 -17.20
CA THR A 120 6.20 0.91 -17.33
C THR A 120 6.32 0.03 -18.57
N ASP A 121 5.25 -0.68 -18.96
CA ASP A 121 5.16 -1.39 -20.24
C ASP A 121 5.28 -0.41 -21.42
N LYS A 122 4.54 0.71 -21.37
CA LYS A 122 4.61 1.76 -22.41
C LYS A 122 6.00 2.39 -22.53
N GLU A 123 6.73 2.54 -21.42
CA GLU A 123 8.11 3.06 -21.40
C GLU A 123 9.17 2.00 -21.72
N GLY A 124 8.78 0.72 -21.78
CA GLY A 124 9.70 -0.41 -21.97
C GLY A 124 10.60 -0.69 -20.76
N ASP A 125 10.24 -0.22 -19.56
CA ASP A 125 10.92 -0.55 -18.31
C ASP A 125 10.41 -1.89 -17.76
N ASN A 126 10.86 -2.97 -18.40
CA ASN A 126 10.41 -4.33 -18.11
C ASN A 126 10.68 -4.76 -16.65
N VAL A 127 11.75 -4.24 -16.03
CA VAL A 127 12.13 -4.65 -14.66
C VAL A 127 11.18 -4.02 -13.65
N THR A 128 10.89 -2.72 -13.79
CA THR A 128 9.90 -2.07 -12.93
C THR A 128 8.51 -2.64 -13.15
N ASN A 129 8.15 -2.94 -14.41
CA ASN A 129 6.88 -3.58 -14.74
C ASN A 129 6.71 -4.93 -14.02
N ASP A 130 7.71 -5.82 -14.09
CA ASP A 130 7.68 -7.13 -13.41
C ASP A 130 7.53 -7.00 -11.89
N MET A 131 8.29 -6.09 -11.27
CA MET A 131 8.22 -5.80 -9.85
C MET A 131 6.80 -5.38 -9.41
N LEU A 132 6.17 -4.46 -10.15
CA LEU A 132 4.81 -4.00 -9.84
C LEU A 132 3.76 -5.11 -10.02
N ILE A 133 3.94 -6.00 -11.01
CA ILE A 133 3.08 -7.19 -11.19
C ILE A 133 3.18 -8.10 -9.96
N ALA A 134 4.39 -8.37 -9.47
CA ALA A 134 4.61 -9.21 -8.30
C ALA A 134 3.95 -8.63 -7.04
N PHE A 135 4.10 -7.33 -6.80
CA PHE A 135 3.47 -6.67 -5.66
C PHE A 135 1.95 -6.66 -5.77
N LYS A 136 1.41 -6.35 -6.97
CA LYS A 136 -0.03 -6.39 -7.22
C LYS A 136 -0.62 -7.79 -6.98
N ALA A 137 0.09 -8.84 -7.37
CA ALA A 137 -0.35 -10.22 -7.12
C ALA A 137 -0.48 -10.53 -5.61
N SER A 138 0.44 -10.02 -4.79
CA SER A 138 0.33 -10.16 -3.32
C SER A 138 -0.84 -9.36 -2.76
N ILE A 139 -1.01 -8.11 -3.21
CA ILE A 139 -2.13 -7.25 -2.80
C ILE A 139 -3.47 -7.91 -3.14
N ASP A 140 -3.66 -8.43 -4.36
CA ASP A 140 -4.89 -9.11 -4.78
C ASP A 140 -5.21 -10.32 -3.87
N LYS A 141 -4.19 -11.06 -3.45
CA LYS A 141 -4.35 -12.17 -2.50
C LYS A 141 -4.80 -11.69 -1.13
N HIS A 142 -4.24 -10.61 -0.61
CA HIS A 142 -4.66 -10.02 0.66
C HIS A 142 -6.08 -9.47 0.59
N ILE A 143 -6.45 -8.78 -0.50
CA ILE A 143 -7.82 -8.30 -0.72
C ILE A 143 -8.81 -9.45 -0.62
N TRP A 144 -8.54 -10.58 -1.28
CA TRP A 144 -9.40 -11.77 -1.14
C TRP A 144 -9.51 -12.25 0.31
N MET A 145 -8.40 -12.39 1.02
CA MET A 145 -8.39 -12.92 2.39
C MET A 145 -9.11 -11.99 3.37
N PHE A 146 -8.92 -10.68 3.27
CA PHE A 146 -9.58 -9.71 4.16
C PHE A 146 -11.05 -9.48 3.81
N LYS A 147 -11.42 -9.49 2.52
CA LYS A 147 -12.85 -9.51 2.13
C LYS A 147 -13.53 -10.78 2.62
N ALA A 148 -12.86 -11.94 2.55
CA ALA A 148 -13.39 -13.19 3.11
C ALA A 148 -13.56 -13.12 4.64
N PHE A 149 -12.62 -12.50 5.37
CA PHE A 149 -12.78 -12.21 6.79
C PHE A 149 -14.02 -11.34 7.07
N LEU A 150 -14.28 -10.35 6.20
CA LEU A 150 -15.47 -9.48 6.25
C LEU A 150 -16.76 -10.14 5.72
N GLY A 151 -16.70 -11.40 5.28
CA GLY A 151 -17.86 -12.11 4.72
C GLY A 151 -18.30 -11.64 3.33
N LYS A 152 -17.40 -11.03 2.55
CA LYS A 152 -17.65 -10.49 1.20
C LYS A 152 -16.85 -11.23 0.11
N ALA A 153 -17.28 -11.11 -1.13
CA ALA A 153 -16.47 -11.55 -2.28
C ALA A 153 -15.33 -10.54 -2.57
N PRO A 154 -14.22 -10.94 -3.23
CA PRO A 154 -13.04 -10.08 -3.42
C PRO A 154 -13.26 -8.79 -4.19
N LEU A 155 -14.23 -8.77 -5.11
CA LEU A 155 -14.52 -7.64 -6.00
C LEU A 155 -15.91 -7.04 -5.77
N GLU A 156 -16.50 -7.31 -4.60
CA GLU A 156 -17.76 -6.74 -4.15
C GLU A 156 -17.59 -5.33 -3.55
#